data_AF-A0A937X6Y8-F1
#
_entry.id   AF-A0A937X6Y8-F1
#
_cell.length_a   1.000
_cell.length_b   1.000
_cell.length_c   1.000
_cell.angle_alpha   90.00
_cell.angle_beta   90.00
_cell.angle_gamma   90.00
#
_symmetry.space_group_name_H-M   'P 1'
#
loop_
_entity.id
_entity.type
_entity.pdbx_description
1 polymer ?
#
loop_
_entity_poly.entity_id
_entity_poly.type
_entity_poly.pdbx_seq_one_letter_code
_entity_poly.pdbx_strand_id
1 'polypeptide(L)'
;MTDEDRKQIGLTDDGKATIALLTDKLGWFGEAQEAGRFALGYAVREGVAPAATPAAVETRWSPDGFDPSGEIRSLLRALYPDNTTPVRLMEFLIDEGLRRLAARIESGDTNPAAFLG
;
A
#
# COMPACT_ATOMS: atom_id res chain seq x y z
N MET A 1 -19.70 2.37 -17.59
CA MET A 1 -19.97 1.69 -16.32
C MET A 1 -19.06 2.35 -15.30
N THR A 2 -19.61 2.90 -14.22
CA THR A 2 -18.78 3.19 -13.03
C THR A 2 -18.31 1.84 -12.50
N ASP A 3 -17.00 1.59 -12.54
CA ASP A 3 -16.42 0.38 -11.97
C ASP A 3 -16.79 0.31 -10.49
N GLU A 4 -17.39 -0.80 -10.03
CA GLU A 4 -17.68 -1.01 -8.61
C GLU A 4 -16.35 -1.07 -7.86
N ASP A 5 -16.28 -0.33 -6.75
CA ASP A 5 -15.11 -0.37 -5.88
C ASP A 5 -14.98 -1.73 -5.20
N ARG A 6 -13.78 -2.04 -4.71
CA ARG A 6 -13.53 -3.28 -3.98
C ARG A 6 -14.10 -3.21 -2.57
N LYS A 7 -14.55 -4.36 -2.09
CA LYS A 7 -15.01 -4.54 -0.70
C LYS A 7 -13.89 -4.98 0.24
N GLN A 8 -12.74 -5.31 -0.32
CA GLN A 8 -11.57 -5.85 0.37
C GLN A 8 -10.31 -5.33 -0.32
N ILE A 9 -9.25 -5.17 0.46
CA ILE A 9 -7.91 -4.84 -0.03
C ILE A 9 -7.19 -6.16 -0.24
N GLY A 10 -6.80 -6.45 -1.48
CA GLY A 10 -5.92 -7.55 -1.81
C GLY A 10 -4.45 -7.14 -1.80
N LEU A 11 -3.56 -8.13 -1.81
CA LEU A 11 -2.14 -7.93 -2.11
C LEU A 11 -1.68 -8.94 -3.16
N THR A 12 -0.72 -8.55 -3.98
CA THR A 12 0.01 -9.48 -4.83
C THR A 12 0.87 -10.45 -4.01
N ASP A 13 1.34 -11.53 -4.63
CA ASP A 13 2.28 -12.46 -3.98
C ASP A 13 3.59 -11.76 -3.59
N ASP A 14 4.13 -10.92 -4.46
CA ASP A 14 5.32 -10.10 -4.19
C ASP A 14 5.06 -9.09 -3.06
N GLY A 15 3.87 -8.49 -3.03
CA GLY A 15 3.43 -7.64 -1.94
C GLY A 15 3.42 -8.38 -0.60
N LYS A 16 2.85 -9.59 -0.55
CA LYS A 16 2.86 -10.44 0.66
C LYS A 16 4.28 -10.79 1.10
N ALA A 17 5.16 -11.14 0.15
CA ALA A 17 6.57 -11.43 0.45
C ALA A 17 7.29 -10.21 1.02
N THR A 18 7.02 -9.02 0.48
CA THR A 18 7.58 -7.76 0.97
C THR A 18 7.06 -7.41 2.36
N ILE A 19 5.77 -7.63 2.65
CA ILE A 19 5.23 -7.47 4.00
C ILE A 19 6.00 -8.36 4.99
N ALA A 20 6.18 -9.64 4.68
CA ALA A 20 6.93 -10.57 5.53
C ALA A 20 8.41 -10.17 5.69
N LEU A 21 9.03 -9.58 4.66
CA LEU A 21 10.36 -8.98 4.76
C LEU A 21 10.37 -7.82 5.78
N LEU A 22 9.43 -6.89 5.66
CA LEU A 22 9.34 -5.70 6.53
C LEU A 22 9.03 -6.07 7.99
N THR A 23 8.19 -7.08 8.23
CA THR A 23 7.80 -7.52 9.58
C THR A 23 8.80 -8.52 10.16
N ASP A 24 9.02 -9.66 9.49
CA ASP A 24 9.62 -10.83 10.13
C ASP A 24 11.14 -10.83 10.00
N LYS A 25 11.67 -10.22 8.94
CA LYS A 25 13.11 -10.19 8.67
C LYS A 25 13.76 -8.91 9.16
N LEU A 26 13.15 -7.77 8.85
CA LEU A 26 13.68 -6.45 9.21
C LEU A 26 13.14 -5.94 10.55
N GLY A 27 11.99 -6.46 11.02
CA GLY A 27 11.43 -6.08 12.33
C GLY A 27 10.95 -4.63 12.40
N TRP A 28 10.63 -3.99 11.26
CA TRP A 28 10.25 -2.58 11.25
C TRP A 28 8.83 -2.35 11.79
N PHE A 29 7.96 -3.34 11.64
CA PHE A 29 6.55 -3.26 12.01
C PHE A 29 6.13 -4.49 12.79
N GLY A 30 5.25 -4.29 13.78
CA GLY A 30 4.68 -5.38 14.57
C GLY A 30 3.55 -6.10 13.85
N GLU A 31 2.84 -5.37 12.97
CA GLU A 31 1.71 -5.91 12.21
C GLU A 31 1.82 -5.64 10.71
N ALA A 32 1.31 -6.58 9.91
CA ALA A 32 1.27 -6.46 8.45
C ALA A 32 0.50 -5.21 7.97
N GLN A 33 -0.53 -4.78 8.69
CA GLN A 33 -1.29 -3.57 8.32
C GLN A 33 -0.46 -2.30 8.49
N GLU A 34 0.40 -2.23 9.50
CA GLU A 34 1.30 -1.08 9.70
C GLU A 34 2.28 -0.95 8.53
N ALA A 35 2.88 -2.07 8.11
CA ALA A 35 3.73 -2.13 6.93
C ALA A 35 2.97 -1.72 5.64
N GLY A 36 1.71 -2.16 5.49
CA GLY A 36 0.86 -1.75 4.38
C GLY A 36 0.56 -0.25 4.37
N ARG A 37 0.23 0.35 5.52
CA ARG A 37 -0.01 1.80 5.65
C ARG A 37 1.26 2.59 5.34
N PHE A 38 2.42 2.11 5.80
CA PHE A 38 3.71 2.70 5.48
C PHE A 38 4.00 2.65 3.98
N ALA A 39 3.78 1.51 3.33
CA ALA A 39 3.95 1.36 1.89
C ALA A 39 3.03 2.30 1.08
N LEU A 40 1.76 2.42 1.49
CA LEU A 40 0.82 3.37 0.88
C LEU A 40 1.33 4.81 1.01
N GLY A 41 1.75 5.21 2.22
CA GLY A 41 2.30 6.54 2.47
C GLY A 41 3.55 6.81 1.64
N TYR A 42 4.43 5.81 1.51
CA TYR A 42 5.61 5.88 0.66
C TYR A 42 5.26 6.08 -0.82
N ALA A 43 4.31 5.31 -1.36
CA ALA A 43 3.84 5.48 -2.74
C ALA A 43 3.25 6.88 -3.00
N VAL A 44 2.44 7.38 -2.06
CA VAL A 44 1.89 8.75 -2.14
C VAL A 44 3.01 9.79 -2.16
N ARG A 45 4.00 9.66 -1.28
CA ARG A 45 5.16 10.56 -1.21
C ARG A 45 5.95 10.58 -2.52
N GLU A 46 6.13 9.43 -3.14
CA GLU A 46 6.83 9.27 -4.43
C GLU A 46 6.03 9.79 -5.64
N GLY A 47 4.83 10.34 -5.42
CA GLY A 47 4.00 10.91 -6.49
C GLY A 47 3.45 9.86 -7.45
N VAL A 48 3.21 8.64 -6.97
CA VAL A 48 2.67 7.55 -7.79
C VAL A 48 1.31 7.94 -8.36
N ALA A 49 1.19 7.95 -9.69
CA ALA A 49 -0.08 8.20 -10.36
C ALA A 49 -1.02 7.00 -10.22
N PRO A 50 -2.34 7.21 -10.02
CA PRO A 50 -3.32 6.13 -9.95
C PRO A 50 -3.29 5.24 -11.20
N ALA A 51 -3.26 3.93 -10.98
CA ALA A 51 -3.46 2.94 -12.03
C ALA A 51 -4.22 1.73 -11.48
N ALA A 52 -4.56 0.78 -12.35
CA ALA A 52 -5.09 -0.50 -11.93
C ALA A 52 -3.94 -1.40 -11.45
N THR A 53 -4.16 -2.17 -10.38
CA THR A 53 -3.27 -3.27 -10.00
C THR A 53 -3.26 -4.30 -11.13
N PRO A 54 -2.12 -4.53 -11.81
CA PRO A 54 -2.07 -5.34 -13.03
C PRO A 54 -2.09 -6.86 -12.75
N ALA A 55 -1.92 -7.26 -11.49
CA ALA A 55 -1.73 -8.65 -11.08
C ALA A 55 -2.92 -9.19 -10.27
N ALA A 56 -3.03 -10.51 -10.23
CA ALA A 56 -3.96 -11.19 -9.33
C ALA A 56 -3.57 -10.89 -7.89
N VAL A 57 -4.57 -10.63 -7.05
CA VAL A 57 -4.38 -10.31 -5.65
C VAL A 57 -5.19 -11.24 -4.77
N GLU A 58 -4.64 -11.55 -3.60
CA GLU A 58 -5.33 -12.30 -2.56
C GLU A 58 -5.87 -11.32 -1.51
N THR A 59 -7.17 -11.42 -1.21
CA THR A 59 -7.83 -10.62 -0.19
C THR A 59 -7.10 -10.72 1.16
N ARG A 60 -6.75 -9.57 1.73
CA ARG A 60 -5.99 -9.52 2.99
C ARG A 60 -6.69 -8.75 4.09
N TRP A 61 -7.29 -7.60 3.78
CA TRP A 61 -7.84 -6.70 4.80
C TRP A 61 -9.21 -6.14 4.40
N SER A 62 -10.08 -5.95 5.39
CA SER A 62 -11.24 -5.10 5.23
C SER A 62 -10.79 -3.62 5.17
N PRO A 63 -11.44 -2.77 4.35
CA PRO A 63 -11.10 -1.35 4.28
C PRO A 63 -11.23 -0.65 5.64
N ASP A 64 -12.23 -1.04 6.43
CA ASP A 64 -12.47 -0.43 7.75
C ASP A 64 -11.50 -0.90 8.82
N GLY A 65 -10.92 -2.10 8.68
CA GLY A 65 -9.80 -2.52 9.53
C GLY A 65 -8.50 -1.82 9.15
N PHE A 66 -8.29 -1.58 7.86
CA PHE A 66 -7.09 -0.90 7.37
C PHE A 66 -7.11 0.61 7.63
N ASP A 67 -8.25 1.27 7.44
CA ASP A 67 -8.46 2.71 7.60
C ASP A 67 -9.65 3.00 8.54
N PRO A 68 -9.53 2.68 9.85
CA PRO A 68 -10.64 2.75 10.79
C PRO A 68 -11.16 4.18 11.01
N SER A 69 -10.28 5.19 10.94
CA SER A 69 -10.66 6.60 11.07
C SER A 69 -11.23 7.18 9.77
N GLY A 70 -11.02 6.54 8.62
CA GLY A 70 -11.39 7.09 7.31
C GLY A 70 -10.43 8.17 6.82
N GLU A 71 -9.34 8.44 7.53
CA GLU A 71 -8.37 9.49 7.20
C GLU A 71 -7.58 9.17 5.95
N ILE A 72 -7.22 7.89 5.72
CA ILE A 72 -6.52 7.49 4.49
C ILE A 72 -7.42 7.73 3.29
N ARG A 73 -8.68 7.26 3.33
CA ARG A 73 -9.63 7.51 2.24
C ARG A 73 -9.90 9.00 2.04
N SER A 74 -9.93 9.79 3.10
CA SER A 74 -10.08 11.25 3.02
C SER A 74 -8.88 11.92 2.37
N LEU A 75 -7.67 11.51 2.73
CA LEU A 75 -6.43 11.96 2.09
C LEU A 75 -6.42 11.61 0.60
N LEU A 76 -6.74 10.35 0.25
CA LEU A 76 -6.76 9.92 -1.15
C LEU A 76 -7.77 10.70 -1.99
N ARG A 77 -8.95 11.04 -1.44
CA ARG A 77 -9.91 11.92 -2.13
C ARG A 77 -9.35 13.33 -2.38
N ALA A 78 -8.54 13.85 -1.47
CA ALA A 78 -7.92 15.16 -1.63
C ALA A 78 -6.79 15.15 -2.66
N LEU A 79 -5.98 14.08 -2.68
CA LEU A 79 -4.82 13.96 -3.57
C LEU A 79 -5.19 13.45 -4.97
N TYR A 80 -6.23 12.63 -5.09
CA TYR A 80 -6.68 11.99 -6.32
C TYR A 80 -8.19 12.24 -6.54
N PRO A 81 -8.59 13.49 -6.78
CA PRO A 81 -10.01 13.89 -6.79
C PRO A 81 -10.85 13.19 -7.88
N ASP A 82 -10.21 12.74 -8.96
CA ASP A 82 -10.89 12.06 -10.06
C ASP A 82 -11.08 10.56 -9.82
N ASN A 83 -10.52 9.99 -8.74
CA ASN A 83 -10.66 8.57 -8.44
C ASN A 83 -12.01 8.28 -7.74
N THR A 84 -12.81 7.41 -8.35
CA THR A 84 -14.12 7.01 -7.80
C THR A 84 -14.10 5.65 -7.09
N THR A 85 -12.93 5.01 -6.96
CA THR A 85 -12.77 3.67 -6.39
C THR A 85 -11.62 3.67 -5.37
N PRO A 86 -11.81 4.31 -4.19
CA PRO A 86 -10.75 4.51 -3.22
C PRO A 86 -10.13 3.21 -2.68
N VAL A 87 -10.89 2.11 -2.56
CA VAL A 87 -10.32 0.84 -2.08
C VAL A 87 -9.39 0.22 -3.12
N ARG A 88 -9.77 0.27 -4.41
CA ARG A 88 -8.85 -0.11 -5.50
C ARG A 88 -7.60 0.75 -5.54
N LEU A 89 -7.74 2.05 -5.29
CA LEU A 89 -6.60 2.96 -5.23
C LEU A 89 -5.68 2.64 -4.05
N MET A 90 -6.23 2.36 -2.87
CA MET A 90 -5.45 1.91 -1.71
C MET A 90 -4.66 0.65 -2.04
N GLU A 91 -5.31 -0.38 -2.59
CA GLU A 91 -4.66 -1.62 -3.00
C GLU A 91 -3.50 -1.36 -3.95
N PHE A 92 -3.73 -0.59 -5.02
CA PHE A 92 -2.70 -0.26 -5.99
C PHE A 92 -1.51 0.47 -5.34
N LEU A 93 -1.78 1.49 -4.51
CA LEU A 93 -0.73 2.25 -3.84
C LEU A 93 0.05 1.41 -2.82
N ILE A 94 -0.61 0.48 -2.14
CA ILE A 94 0.08 -0.45 -1.22
C ILE A 94 1.03 -1.34 -2.02
N ASP A 95 0.56 -2.05 -3.04
CA ASP A 95 1.40 -2.96 -3.84
C ASP A 95 2.55 -2.21 -4.53
N GLU A 96 2.28 -1.04 -5.12
CA GLU A 96 3.32 -0.22 -5.75
C GLU A 96 4.33 0.33 -4.74
N GLY A 97 3.86 0.70 -3.55
CA GLY A 97 4.72 1.10 -2.44
C GLY A 97 5.64 -0.04 -1.99
N LEU A 98 5.08 -1.23 -1.78
CA LEU A 98 5.83 -2.43 -1.40
C LEU A 98 6.88 -2.78 -2.45
N ARG A 99 6.53 -2.78 -3.73
CA ARG A 99 7.46 -3.05 -4.83
C ARG A 99 8.65 -2.09 -4.83
N ARG A 100 8.42 -0.80 -4.58
CA ARG A 100 9.50 0.21 -4.52
C ARG A 100 10.35 0.08 -3.26
N LEU A 101 9.74 -0.21 -2.11
CA LEU A 101 10.46 -0.49 -0.88
C LEU A 101 11.38 -1.71 -1.05
N ALA A 102 10.86 -2.80 -1.61
CA ALA A 102 11.64 -4.01 -1.89
C ALA A 102 12.86 -3.70 -2.77
N ALA A 103 12.69 -2.99 -3.88
CA ALA A 103 13.78 -2.63 -4.78
C ALA A 103 14.88 -1.79 -4.08
N ARG A 104 14.50 -0.88 -3.17
CA ARG A 104 15.46 -0.09 -2.39
C ARG A 104 16.17 -0.91 -1.32
N ILE A 105 15.45 -1.80 -0.64
CA ILE A 105 16.04 -2.73 0.33
C ILE A 105 17.06 -3.65 -0.35
N GLU A 106 16.72 -4.17 -1.53
CA GLU A 106 17.64 -4.97 -2.37
C GLU A 106 18.89 -4.18 -2.78
N SER A 107 18.78 -2.85 -2.93
CA SER A 107 19.92 -1.96 -3.19
C SER A 107 20.75 -1.61 -1.94
N GLY A 108 20.33 -2.07 -0.76
CA GLY A 108 21.08 -1.94 0.51
C GLY A 108 20.45 -1.03 1.56
N ASP A 109 19.33 -0.37 1.28
CA ASP A 109 18.66 0.52 2.25
C ASP A 109 17.82 -0.28 3.26
N THR A 110 18.42 -0.66 4.40
CA THR A 110 17.74 -1.43 5.46
C THR A 110 17.31 -0.59 6.67
N ASN A 111 17.39 0.73 6.59
CA ASN A 111 16.94 1.65 7.65
C ASN A 111 15.61 2.30 7.26
N PRO A 112 14.52 2.14 8.05
CA PRO A 112 13.22 2.73 7.71
C PRO A 112 13.26 4.27 7.61
N ALA A 113 14.19 4.93 8.32
CA ALA A 113 14.34 6.38 8.24
C ALA A 113 14.79 6.87 6.85
N ALA A 114 15.47 6.02 6.06
CA ALA A 114 15.89 6.35 4.68
C ALA A 114 14.72 6.50 3.69
N PHE A 115 13.50 6.18 4.13
CA PHE A 115 12.27 6.22 3.35
C PHE A 115 11.32 7.34 3.79
N LEU A 116 11.75 8.19 4.72
CA LEU A 116 10.96 9.33 5.24
C LEU A 116 11.39 10.67 4.63
N GLY A 117 12.62 10.79 4.13
CA GLY A 117 13.16 11.96 3.43
C GLY A 117 13.86 11.55 2.14
#